data_AF-A0A077LP61-F1
#
_entry.id   AF-A0A077LP61-F1
#
_cell.length_a   1.000
_cell.length_b   1.000
_cell.length_c   1.000
_cell.angle_alpha   90.00
_cell.angle_beta   90.00
_cell.angle_gamma   90.00
#
_symmetry.space_group_name_H-M   'P 1'
#
loop_
_entity.id
_entity.type
_entity.pdbx_description
1 polymer ?
#
loop_
_entity_poly.entity_id
_entity_poly.type
_entity_poly.pdbx_seq_one_letter_code
_entity_poly.pdbx_strand_id
1 'polypeptide(L)'
;MIASVKDAGFDAFLTAWGLTGSSNVINVDGPGLGKADGVVIYDQNGNVATAFNYGTAAFDADGTSIATSAISNGTVKASSHAGVAFGGSKDGYSAVWDQTSTVDPRYTFAKADALGGYAQTADANSIGSPGVAITLVGQPIE
;
A
#
# COMPACT_ATOMS: atom_id res chain seq x y z
N MET A 1 -8.15 19.40 -8.92
CA MET A 1 -7.13 19.73 -7.90
C MET A 1 -6.06 18.66 -8.03
N ILE A 2 -4.89 19.00 -8.57
CA ILE A 2 -3.77 18.05 -8.62
C ILE A 2 -3.27 17.95 -7.19
N ALA A 3 -3.41 16.79 -6.55
CA ALA A 3 -2.77 16.53 -5.27
C ALA A 3 -1.28 16.89 -5.42
N SER A 4 -0.74 17.69 -4.49
CA SER A 4 0.71 17.90 -4.45
C SER A 4 1.37 16.54 -4.33
N VAL A 5 2.13 16.12 -5.34
CA VAL A 5 2.79 14.80 -5.39
C VAL A 5 4.00 14.72 -4.42
N LYS A 6 4.22 15.75 -3.59
CA LYS A 6 5.22 15.77 -2.53
C LYS A 6 4.68 16.55 -1.32
N ASP A 7 4.05 15.84 -0.40
CA ASP A 7 3.75 16.38 0.93
C ASP A 7 5.05 16.61 1.74
N ALA A 8 4.98 17.47 2.76
CA ALA A 8 6.06 17.69 3.73
C ALA A 8 6.47 16.40 4.48
N GLY A 9 5.57 15.42 4.60
CA GLY A 9 5.86 14.11 5.19
C GLY A 9 6.61 13.14 4.28
N PHE A 10 6.87 13.48 3.01
CA PHE A 10 7.46 12.54 2.05
C PHE A 10 8.87 12.09 2.44
N ASP A 11 9.77 13.02 2.78
CA ASP A 11 11.15 12.68 3.16
C ASP A 11 11.19 11.93 4.50
N ALA A 12 10.27 12.26 5.41
CA ALA A 12 10.10 11.53 6.67
C ALA A 12 9.61 10.09 6.43
N PHE A 13 8.69 9.90 5.48
CA PHE A 13 8.25 8.57 5.05
C PHE A 13 9.41 7.77 4.45
N LEU A 14 10.15 8.33 3.49
CA LEU A 14 11.30 7.64 2.89
C LEU A 14 12.32 7.25 3.96
N THR A 15 12.64 8.15 4.88
CA THR A 15 13.58 7.90 5.98
C THR A 15 13.09 6.79 6.90
N ALA A 16 11.83 6.84 7.33
CA ALA A 16 11.28 5.86 8.27
C ALA A 16 11.22 4.44 7.68
N TRP A 17 11.11 4.34 6.35
CA TRP A 17 11.10 3.07 5.62
C TRP A 17 12.46 2.73 4.98
N GLY A 18 13.51 3.52 5.22
CA GLY A 18 14.85 3.29 4.66
C GLY A 18 14.88 3.27 3.12
N LEU A 19 13.98 4.00 2.47
CA LEU A 19 13.82 4.00 1.01
C LEU A 19 14.79 4.97 0.35
N THR A 20 15.32 4.57 -0.81
CA THR A 20 16.04 5.48 -1.70
C THR A 20 15.07 6.30 -2.54
N GLY A 21 15.53 7.43 -3.07
CA GLY A 21 14.72 8.27 -3.97
C GLY A 21 14.34 7.65 -5.32
N SER A 22 14.73 6.39 -5.60
CA SER A 22 14.32 5.65 -6.80
C SER A 22 13.02 4.86 -6.63
N SER A 23 12.48 4.76 -5.41
CA SER A 23 11.20 4.10 -5.16
C SER A 23 10.04 4.92 -5.75
N ASN A 24 9.19 4.27 -6.53
CA ASN A 24 7.98 4.87 -7.08
C ASN A 24 6.90 4.97 -6.00
N VAL A 25 6.98 6.01 -5.17
CA VAL A 25 6.02 6.28 -4.10
C VAL A 25 5.13 7.45 -4.49
N ILE A 26 3.82 7.24 -4.42
CA ILE A 26 2.83 8.30 -4.50
C ILE A 26 2.47 8.68 -3.07
N ASN A 27 2.74 9.93 -2.70
CA ASN A 27 2.32 10.51 -1.43
C ASN A 27 1.28 11.60 -1.71
N VAL A 28 0.19 11.58 -0.95
CA VAL A 28 -0.93 12.51 -1.06
C VAL A 28 -1.15 13.13 0.32
N ASP A 29 -1.15 14.45 0.38
CA ASP A 29 -1.53 15.19 1.59
C ASP A 29 -3.04 15.03 1.88
N GLY A 30 -3.41 14.98 3.17
CA GLY A 30 -4.79 14.82 3.63
C GLY A 30 -4.95 13.87 4.81
N PRO A 31 -6.20 13.59 5.24
CA PRO A 31 -6.52 12.84 6.45
C PRO A 31 -6.13 11.34 6.45
N GLY A 32 -5.37 10.87 5.45
CA GLY A 32 -5.09 9.45 5.23
C GLY A 32 -6.34 8.66 4.80
N LEU A 33 -6.13 7.40 4.43
CA LEU A 33 -7.23 6.50 4.08
C LEU A 33 -7.84 5.86 5.33
N GLY A 34 -9.16 5.64 5.29
CA GLY A 34 -9.92 5.09 6.39
C GLY A 34 -10.02 3.57 6.40
N LYS A 35 -11.15 3.07 6.92
CA LYS A 35 -11.54 1.66 6.87
C LYS A 35 -12.43 1.41 5.66
N ALA A 36 -12.27 0.27 4.99
CA ALA A 36 -13.04 -0.08 3.78
C ALA A 36 -13.02 1.03 2.70
N ASP A 37 -11.83 1.53 2.39
CA ASP A 37 -11.61 2.65 1.48
C ASP A 37 -11.01 2.17 0.14
N GLY A 38 -10.62 3.12 -0.71
CA GLY A 38 -9.89 2.82 -1.92
C GLY A 38 -9.03 3.97 -2.45
N VAL A 39 -8.21 3.64 -3.43
CA VAL A 39 -7.39 4.59 -4.18
C VAL A 39 -7.73 4.43 -5.66
N VAL A 40 -7.85 5.54 -6.36
CA VAL A 40 -8.02 5.59 -7.82
C VAL A 40 -6.96 6.52 -8.38
N ILE A 41 -6.21 6.04 -9.37
CA ILE A 41 -5.23 6.82 -10.13
C ILE A 41 -5.80 7.02 -11.52
N TYR A 42 -5.83 8.28 -11.96
CA TYR A 42 -6.31 8.66 -13.28
C TYR A 42 -5.13 8.95 -14.22
N ASP A 43 -5.32 8.64 -15.51
CA ASP A 43 -4.41 9.09 -16.55
C ASP A 43 -4.60 10.60 -16.85
N GLN A 44 -3.75 11.14 -17.71
CA GLN A 44 -3.81 12.56 -18.12
C GLN A 44 -5.11 12.96 -18.84
N ASN A 45 -5.88 11.99 -19.33
CA ASN A 45 -7.15 12.21 -20.03
C ASN A 45 -8.35 12.08 -19.08
N GLY A 46 -8.12 11.78 -17.80
CA GLY A 46 -9.18 11.57 -16.81
C GLY A 46 -9.78 10.17 -16.80
N ASN A 47 -9.17 9.20 -17.47
CA ASN A 47 -9.61 7.80 -17.37
C ASN A 47 -8.97 7.14 -16.15
N VAL A 48 -9.65 6.17 -15.53
CA VAL A 48 -9.05 5.34 -14.47
C VAL A 48 -7.89 4.53 -15.05
N ALA A 49 -6.66 4.84 -14.63
CA ALA A 49 -5.45 4.11 -15.00
C ALA A 49 -5.26 2.86 -14.12
N THR A 50 -5.53 2.99 -12.82
CA THR A 50 -5.56 1.86 -11.88
C THR A 50 -6.34 2.23 -10.63
N ALA A 51 -6.82 1.22 -9.91
CA ALA A 51 -7.52 1.42 -8.65
C ALA A 51 -7.29 0.25 -7.69
N PHE A 52 -7.46 0.53 -6.41
CA PHE A 52 -7.40 -0.46 -5.34
C PHE A 52 -8.53 -0.20 -4.36
N ASN A 53 -9.45 -1.16 -4.21
CA ASN A 53 -10.58 -1.06 -3.29
C ASN A 53 -10.46 -2.15 -2.22
N TYR A 54 -10.27 -1.75 -0.96
CA TYR A 54 -10.19 -2.66 0.18
C TYR A 54 -11.46 -2.66 1.04
N GLY A 55 -12.56 -2.16 0.50
CA GLY A 55 -13.91 -2.36 1.01
C GLY A 55 -14.53 -3.68 0.55
N THR A 56 -15.77 -3.90 0.96
CA THR A 56 -16.58 -5.09 0.59
C THR A 56 -17.67 -4.78 -0.44
N ALA A 57 -17.73 -3.55 -0.93
CA ALA A 57 -18.64 -3.10 -1.97
C ALA A 57 -17.88 -2.30 -3.02
N ALA A 58 -18.37 -2.33 -4.26
CA ALA A 58 -17.87 -1.45 -5.30
C ALA A 58 -18.25 0.01 -4.99
N PHE A 59 -17.40 0.95 -5.40
CA PHE A 59 -17.70 2.38 -5.37
C PHE A 59 -17.61 2.97 -6.78
N ASP A 60 -18.27 4.11 -6.98
CA ASP A 60 -18.20 4.86 -8.24
C ASP A 60 -17.05 5.87 -8.20
N ALA A 61 -16.24 5.86 -9.25
CA ALA A 61 -15.17 6.82 -9.48
C ALA A 61 -15.40 7.47 -10.85
N ASP A 62 -16.10 8.61 -10.86
CA ASP A 62 -16.44 9.38 -12.05
C ASP A 62 -17.16 8.55 -13.13
N GLY A 63 -18.16 7.76 -12.73
CA GLY A 63 -18.91 6.89 -13.62
C GLY A 63 -18.22 5.54 -13.94
N THR A 64 -17.02 5.30 -13.39
CA THR A 64 -16.35 4.00 -13.44
C THR A 64 -16.59 3.24 -12.14
N SER A 65 -17.20 2.06 -12.23
CA SER A 65 -17.38 1.19 -11.06
C SER A 65 -16.06 0.51 -10.69
N ILE A 66 -15.57 0.77 -9.48
CA ILE A 66 -14.36 0.17 -8.93
C ILE A 66 -14.74 -1.04 -8.07
N ALA A 67 -14.58 -2.23 -8.64
CA ALA A 67 -14.80 -3.49 -7.94
C ALA A 67 -13.83 -3.67 -6.76
N THR A 68 -14.22 -4.49 -5.78
CA THR A 68 -13.38 -4.85 -4.65
C THR A 68 -12.13 -5.60 -5.13
N SER A 69 -10.95 -5.23 -4.64
CA SER A 69 -9.69 -5.92 -4.95
C SER A 69 -9.73 -7.36 -4.44
N ALA A 70 -9.26 -8.31 -5.26
CA ALA A 70 -9.30 -9.73 -4.92
C ALA A 70 -8.25 -10.08 -3.84
N ILE A 71 -8.63 -10.94 -2.89
CA ILE A 71 -7.71 -11.50 -1.89
C ILE A 71 -7.11 -12.81 -2.41
N SER A 72 -5.82 -13.06 -2.13
CA SER A 72 -5.15 -14.28 -2.58
C SER A 72 -5.73 -15.54 -1.92
N ASN A 73 -6.21 -15.44 -0.67
CA ASN A 73 -6.88 -16.52 0.04
C ASN A 73 -7.93 -15.98 1.03
N GLY A 74 -9.14 -16.56 1.00
CA GLY A 74 -10.24 -16.21 1.90
C GLY A 74 -11.16 -15.13 1.31
N THR A 75 -11.67 -14.26 2.19
CA THR A 75 -12.56 -13.15 1.85
C THR A 75 -12.03 -11.84 2.42
N VAL A 76 -12.29 -10.74 1.71
CA VAL A 76 -11.93 -9.40 2.18
C VAL A 76 -12.71 -9.09 3.46
N LYS A 77 -12.02 -8.64 4.51
CA LYS A 77 -12.66 -8.28 5.78
C LYS A 77 -13.31 -6.89 5.71
N ALA A 78 -14.57 -6.81 6.12
CA ALA A 78 -15.31 -5.55 6.19
C ALA A 78 -14.70 -4.56 7.19
N SER A 79 -14.93 -3.27 6.96
CA SER A 79 -14.62 -2.17 7.89
C SER A 79 -13.22 -2.24 8.50
N SER A 80 -12.23 -2.60 7.69
CA SER A 80 -10.85 -2.87 8.12
C SER A 80 -9.85 -1.97 7.40
N HIS A 81 -8.67 -1.76 8.00
CA HIS A 81 -7.50 -1.20 7.32
C HIS A 81 -6.98 -2.17 6.26
N ALA A 82 -6.26 -1.67 5.26
CA ALA A 82 -5.87 -2.44 4.07
C ALA A 82 -5.22 -3.80 4.42
N GLY A 83 -4.18 -3.86 5.26
CA GLY A 83 -3.58 -5.16 5.60
C GLY A 83 -4.54 -6.11 6.31
N VAL A 84 -5.38 -5.62 7.22
CA VAL A 84 -6.39 -6.45 7.91
C VAL A 84 -7.45 -6.96 6.94
N ALA A 85 -7.88 -6.10 6.01
CA ALA A 85 -8.82 -6.45 4.95
C ALA A 85 -8.32 -7.65 4.11
N PHE A 86 -7.00 -7.74 3.90
CA PHE A 86 -6.33 -8.81 3.15
C PHE A 86 -5.72 -9.92 4.03
N GLY A 87 -6.27 -10.15 5.22
CA GLY A 87 -5.95 -11.30 6.06
C GLY A 87 -4.99 -11.02 7.22
N GLY A 88 -4.45 -9.81 7.31
CA GLY A 88 -3.60 -9.37 8.41
C GLY A 88 -4.34 -9.29 9.74
N SER A 89 -3.57 -9.18 10.82
CA SER A 89 -4.06 -9.08 12.20
C SER A 89 -3.80 -7.72 12.87
N LYS A 90 -3.10 -6.81 12.19
CA LYS A 90 -2.75 -5.49 12.72
C LYS A 90 -3.01 -4.40 11.69
N ASP A 91 -3.45 -3.25 12.18
CA ASP A 91 -3.78 -2.09 11.34
C ASP A 91 -2.55 -1.50 10.63
N GLY A 92 -1.35 -1.67 11.21
CA GLY A 92 -0.07 -1.24 10.61
C GLY A 92 0.41 -2.12 9.46
N TYR A 93 -0.32 -3.18 9.09
CA TYR A 93 0.06 -3.99 7.94
C TYR A 93 -0.48 -3.38 6.64
N SER A 94 0.36 -3.35 5.61
CA SER A 94 -0.05 -2.98 4.26
C SER A 94 -0.74 -4.15 3.56
N ALA A 95 -1.58 -3.86 2.56
CA ALA A 95 -1.93 -4.84 1.54
C ALA A 95 -0.84 -4.84 0.46
N VAL A 96 -0.40 -6.02 0.02
CA VAL A 96 0.64 -6.22 -0.98
C VAL A 96 0.16 -7.20 -2.03
N TRP A 97 0.52 -6.93 -3.28
CA TRP A 97 0.27 -7.83 -4.39
C TRP A 97 1.05 -9.14 -4.18
N ASP A 98 0.43 -10.28 -4.50
CA ASP A 98 1.05 -11.60 -4.29
C ASP A 98 2.14 -11.98 -5.29
N GLN A 99 2.42 -11.10 -6.27
CA GLN A 99 3.43 -11.26 -7.32
C GLN A 99 3.24 -12.48 -8.23
N THR A 100 2.13 -13.21 -8.06
CA THR A 100 1.79 -14.40 -8.86
C THR A 100 0.67 -14.09 -9.84
N SER A 101 -0.26 -13.23 -9.43
CA SER A 101 -1.47 -12.87 -10.17
C SER A 101 -1.25 -11.68 -11.10
N THR A 102 -1.08 -11.90 -12.41
CA THR A 102 -0.71 -10.82 -13.34
C THR A 102 -1.88 -10.21 -14.12
N VAL A 103 -2.94 -10.98 -14.39
CA VAL A 103 -4.13 -10.52 -15.14
C VAL A 103 -5.22 -10.03 -14.19
N ASP A 104 -5.41 -10.74 -13.07
CA ASP A 104 -6.36 -10.39 -12.01
C ASP A 104 -5.60 -10.25 -10.68
N PRO A 105 -4.99 -9.07 -10.40
CA PRO A 105 -4.15 -8.88 -9.23
C PRO A 105 -4.88 -9.25 -7.93
N ARG A 106 -4.24 -10.11 -7.15
CA ARG A 106 -4.67 -10.56 -5.84
C ARG A 106 -3.71 -10.09 -4.78
N TYR A 107 -4.27 -9.74 -3.64
CA TYR A 107 -3.53 -9.13 -2.55
C TYR A 107 -3.58 -9.99 -1.30
N THR A 108 -2.54 -9.85 -0.51
CA THR A 108 -2.42 -10.41 0.83
C THR A 108 -1.89 -9.31 1.75
N PHE A 109 -1.83 -9.56 3.04
CA PHE A 109 -1.16 -8.65 3.97
C PHE A 109 0.36 -8.78 3.88
N ALA A 110 1.06 -7.67 4.11
CA ALA A 110 2.52 -7.64 4.16
C ALA A 110 3.04 -8.48 5.33
N LYS A 111 4.10 -9.24 5.07
CA LYS A 111 4.88 -9.96 6.09
C LYS A 111 6.34 -9.57 5.90
N ALA A 112 7.08 -9.46 7.01
CA ALA A 112 8.53 -9.33 6.92
C ALA A 112 9.10 -10.54 6.17
N ASP A 113 10.10 -10.28 5.33
CA ASP A 113 10.84 -11.27 4.53
C ASP A 113 10.01 -12.02 3.48
N ALA A 114 8.83 -11.50 3.11
CA ALA A 114 8.01 -12.03 2.03
C ALA A 114 7.50 -10.93 1.10
N LEU A 115 7.52 -11.18 -0.21
CA LEU A 115 7.00 -10.24 -1.23
C LEU A 115 7.62 -8.84 -1.14
N GLY A 116 8.91 -8.76 -0.78
CA GLY A 116 9.63 -7.50 -0.55
C GLY A 116 9.22 -6.76 0.73
N GLY A 117 8.43 -7.40 1.60
CA GLY A 117 7.93 -6.82 2.83
C GLY A 117 8.97 -6.77 3.94
N TYR A 118 8.95 -5.69 4.71
CA TYR A 118 9.79 -5.50 5.89
C TYR A 118 9.07 -4.59 6.90
N ALA A 119 9.54 -4.61 8.15
CA ALA A 119 9.01 -3.74 9.19
C ALA A 119 9.68 -2.36 9.15
N GLN A 120 8.93 -1.32 9.47
CA GLN A 120 9.46 0.01 9.71
C GLN A 120 10.47 -0.02 10.86
N THR A 121 11.60 0.68 10.74
CA THR A 121 12.69 0.60 11.73
C THR A 121 12.24 1.01 13.14
N ALA A 122 11.36 2.01 13.24
CA ALA A 122 10.87 2.53 14.51
C ALA A 122 9.61 1.81 15.03
N ASP A 123 8.97 0.95 14.23
CA ASP A 123 7.75 0.22 14.62
C ASP A 123 7.67 -1.14 13.92
N ALA A 124 8.00 -2.19 14.67
CA ALA A 124 7.94 -3.58 14.21
C ALA A 124 6.51 -4.05 13.84
N ASN A 125 5.46 -3.32 14.25
CA ASN A 125 4.08 -3.62 13.91
C ASN A 125 3.62 -2.95 12.61
N SER A 126 4.42 -2.05 12.06
CA SER A 126 4.19 -1.40 10.77
C SER A 126 4.96 -2.17 9.70
N ILE A 127 4.26 -3.01 8.93
CA ILE A 127 4.87 -3.89 7.92
C ILE A 127 4.32 -3.53 6.54
N GLY A 128 5.21 -3.32 5.57
CA GLY A 128 4.86 -2.93 4.21
C GLY A 128 5.92 -3.34 3.21
N SER A 129 5.61 -3.16 1.92
CA SER A 129 6.55 -3.38 0.80
C SER A 129 6.63 -2.11 -0.08
N PRO A 130 7.06 -0.96 0.46
CA PRO A 130 7.04 0.31 -0.28
C PRO A 130 8.20 0.46 -1.28
N GLY A 131 9.08 -0.54 -1.39
CA GLY A 131 10.20 -0.55 -2.32
C GLY A 131 11.43 -1.26 -1.75
N VAL A 132 12.58 -1.06 -2.38
CA VAL A 132 13.85 -1.61 -1.91
C VAL A 132 14.38 -0.74 -0.78
N ALA A 133 14.39 -1.28 0.44
CA ALA A 133 15.08 -0.67 1.57
C ALA A 133 16.60 -0.77 1.39
N ILE A 134 17.34 0.26 1.82
CA ILE A 134 18.79 0.16 1.95
C ILE A 134 19.09 -0.82 3.09
N THR A 135 19.64 -2.00 2.78
CA THR A 135 20.36 -2.77 3.79
C THR A 135 21.64 -2.00 4.11
N LEU A 136 21.76 -1.43 5.31
CA LEU A 136 23.04 -0.94 5.84
C LEU A 136 23.94 -2.16 6.06
N VAL A 137 24.66 -2.57 5.02
CA VAL A 137 25.75 -3.53 5.17
C VAL A 137 26.91 -2.79 5.84
N GLY A 138 27.00 -2.88 7.16
CA GLY A 138 28.15 -2.36 7.92
C GLY A 138 27.79 -1.70 9.26
N GLN A 139 27.56 -2.51 10.28
CA GLN A 139 27.99 -2.16 11.63
C GLN A 139 29.10 -3.16 11.99
N PRO A 140 30.35 -2.71 12.21
CA PRO A 140 31.41 -3.60 12.66
C PRO A 140 31.07 -4.11 14.05
N ILE A 141 31.31 -5.41 14.25
CA ILE A 141 31.52 -5.99 15.58
C ILE A 141 32.88 -5.48 16.07
N GLU A 142 32.86 -4.64 17.10
CA GLU A 142 33.93 -4.56 18.11
C GLU A 142 33.39 -5.14 19.42
#